data_AF-A0AAW5KW32-F1
#
_entry.id   AF-A0AAW5KW32-F1
#
_cell.length_a   1.000
_cell.length_b   1.000
_cell.length_c   1.000
_cell.angle_alpha   90.00
_cell.angle_beta   90.00
_cell.angle_gamma   90.00
#
_symmetry.space_group_name_H-M   'P 1'
#
loop_
_entity.id
_entity.type
_entity.pdbx_description
1 polymer ?
#
loop_
_entity_poly.entity_id
_entity_poly.type
_entity_poly.pdbx_seq_one_letter_code
_entity_poly.pdbx_strand_id
1 'polypeptide(L)'
;MSKFTKYFLMEAKDVIAYVKEKLSKFEHAKGLQCKEIGDGNLNYVFRVWDEKENMSVIVKQAGDTARISDEFKLSTNRIRIESDLLQLEDELAPGLVPKVYLFDSVMNCCVMEDLSNHTILRTALINHQIFPRLADDLTTFMVNTLLLTSDVVMNHKEKKEFVKNYINPELCEITEDLVYSEPFTNHNKRNELFPLNEGWIREHIYSDKELRMEVAKRKFSFMTNAQALLHGDLHTGSVFVRDDSTKVIDPEFAFYGPMGYDVGNVMANLMFAWVNADATMSPGAEKDTYMDWLQTTMVEVIDLFKQKFLGAWDIHVTEIMAKEEGFSEVYLQSVLEDTAAVTGLELIRRIVGLAKVKDITCIGNEEARARAERICLQVAKSFILRANQYRTGTSFVETLKEQSMHYAK
;
A
#
# COMPACT_ATOMS: atom_id res chain seq x y z
N MET A 1 -1.12 -26.02 32.52
CA MET A 1 -0.40 -24.73 32.36
C MET A 1 -0.45 -24.37 30.89
N SER A 2 -0.74 -23.11 30.55
CA SER A 2 -0.79 -22.66 29.16
C SER A 2 0.57 -22.82 28.49
N LYS A 3 0.59 -23.40 27.29
CA LYS A 3 1.81 -23.51 26.47
C LYS A 3 2.17 -22.19 25.77
N PHE A 4 1.27 -21.20 25.77
CA PHE A 4 1.43 -19.90 25.11
C PHE A 4 2.02 -18.85 26.06
N THR A 5 2.88 -19.29 26.97
CA THR A 5 3.64 -18.45 27.93
C THR A 5 5.08 -18.23 27.49
N LYS A 6 5.49 -18.87 26.39
CA LYS A 6 6.78 -18.70 25.72
C LYS A 6 6.57 -18.79 24.22
N TYR A 7 7.27 -17.95 23.46
CA TYR A 7 7.23 -17.99 22.00
C TYR A 7 7.59 -19.37 21.44
N PHE A 8 6.82 -19.79 20.44
CA PHE A 8 7.17 -20.81 19.46
C PHE A 8 6.37 -20.55 18.19
N LEU A 9 6.89 -21.00 17.04
CA LEU A 9 6.16 -20.93 15.78
C LEU A 9 5.00 -21.94 15.81
N MET A 10 3.77 -21.46 15.71
CA MET A 10 2.58 -22.31 15.81
C MET A 10 2.34 -23.07 14.50
N GLU A 11 1.99 -24.36 14.60
CA GLU A 11 1.36 -25.10 13.50
C GLU A 11 -0.17 -24.99 13.59
N ALA A 12 -0.90 -25.40 12.54
CA ALA A 12 -2.37 -25.31 12.50
C ALA A 12 -3.06 -25.91 13.74
N LYS A 13 -2.56 -27.04 14.27
CA LYS A 13 -3.08 -27.67 15.51
C LYS A 13 -2.87 -26.80 16.75
N ASP A 14 -1.77 -26.06 16.79
CA ASP A 14 -1.43 -25.16 17.90
C ASP A 14 -2.29 -23.90 17.84
N VAL A 15 -2.56 -23.38 16.64
CA VAL A 15 -3.44 -22.22 16.42
C VAL A 15 -4.88 -22.53 16.84
N ILE A 16 -5.40 -23.74 16.57
CA ILE A 16 -6.72 -24.16 17.09
C ILE A 16 -6.72 -24.10 18.62
N ALA A 17 -5.72 -24.69 19.27
CA ALA A 17 -5.63 -24.66 20.73
C ALA A 17 -5.48 -23.22 21.27
N TYR A 18 -4.73 -22.37 20.57
CA TYR A 18 -4.50 -20.98 20.91
C TYR A 18 -5.79 -20.16 20.88
N VAL A 19 -6.53 -20.23 19.78
CA VAL A 19 -7.80 -19.51 19.61
C VAL A 19 -8.82 -19.92 20.66
N LYS A 20 -8.91 -21.20 21.00
CA LYS A 20 -9.80 -21.69 22.07
C LYS A 20 -9.42 -21.18 23.46
N GLU A 21 -8.13 -21.00 23.73
CA GLU A 21 -7.65 -20.52 25.02
C GLU A 21 -7.79 -19.00 25.15
N LYS A 22 -7.58 -18.26 24.07
CA LYS A 22 -7.43 -16.79 24.09
C LYS A 22 -8.71 -16.04 23.71
N LEU A 23 -9.62 -16.66 22.95
CA LEU A 23 -10.87 -16.04 22.53
C LEU A 23 -12.05 -16.79 23.14
N SER A 24 -12.76 -16.14 24.07
CA SER A 24 -13.95 -16.70 24.74
C SER A 24 -15.01 -17.19 23.75
N LYS A 25 -15.16 -16.51 22.61
CA LYS A 25 -16.07 -16.90 21.51
C LYS A 25 -15.82 -18.31 20.98
N PHE A 26 -14.59 -18.83 21.11
CA PHE A 26 -14.17 -20.12 20.56
C PHE A 26 -13.94 -21.21 21.62
N GLU A 27 -14.04 -20.89 22.91
CA GLU A 27 -13.66 -21.78 24.02
C GLU A 27 -14.34 -23.17 23.92
N HIS A 28 -15.63 -23.19 23.61
CA HIS A 28 -16.43 -24.41 23.53
C HIS A 28 -16.60 -24.97 22.12
N ALA A 29 -15.95 -24.38 21.11
CA ALA A 29 -16.04 -24.85 19.73
C ALA A 29 -15.45 -26.27 19.60
N LYS A 30 -16.21 -27.17 19.00
CA LYS A 30 -15.86 -28.60 18.87
C LYS A 30 -15.38 -28.98 17.47
N GLY A 31 -15.70 -28.16 16.47
CA GLY A 31 -15.45 -28.44 15.06
C GLY A 31 -14.48 -27.47 14.38
N LEU A 32 -13.63 -26.76 15.14
CA LEU A 32 -12.72 -25.78 14.56
C LEU A 32 -11.77 -26.44 13.56
N GLN A 33 -11.74 -25.86 12.37
CA GLN A 33 -10.78 -26.14 11.33
C GLN A 33 -9.76 -25.02 11.28
N CYS A 34 -8.53 -25.35 10.89
CA CYS A 34 -7.48 -24.37 10.69
C CYS A 34 -6.68 -24.70 9.44
N LYS A 35 -6.37 -23.67 8.66
CA LYS A 35 -5.54 -23.76 7.46
C LYS A 35 -4.61 -22.56 7.41
N GLU A 36 -3.35 -22.81 7.12
CA GLU A 36 -2.39 -21.76 6.74
C GLU A 36 -2.71 -21.31 5.29
N ILE A 37 -2.91 -20.02 5.11
CA ILE A 37 -3.36 -19.39 3.86
C ILE A 37 -2.43 -18.24 3.43
N GLY A 38 -1.31 -18.02 4.11
CA GLY A 38 -0.38 -16.95 3.82
C GLY A 38 0.42 -17.24 2.56
N ASP A 39 0.08 -16.53 1.50
CA ASP A 39 0.89 -16.36 0.29
C ASP A 39 2.01 -15.33 0.47
N GLY A 40 1.95 -14.58 1.57
CA GLY A 40 2.91 -13.59 2.00
C GLY A 40 4.27 -14.16 2.38
N ASN A 41 5.23 -13.25 2.34
CA ASN A 41 6.66 -13.54 2.35
C ASN A 41 7.32 -13.29 3.72
N LEU A 42 6.55 -12.77 4.70
CA LEU A 42 7.06 -12.26 5.98
C LEU A 42 6.43 -12.92 7.20
N ASN A 43 5.14 -13.22 7.13
CA ASN A 43 4.33 -13.68 8.25
C ASN A 43 3.59 -14.98 7.90
N TYR A 44 3.16 -15.74 8.91
CA TYR A 44 2.29 -16.91 8.76
C TYR A 44 0.85 -16.47 9.01
N VAL A 45 -0.06 -16.81 8.09
CA VAL A 45 -1.47 -16.39 8.18
C VAL A 45 -2.33 -17.64 8.27
N PHE A 46 -3.00 -17.81 9.41
CA PHE A 46 -3.88 -18.94 9.65
C PHE A 46 -5.33 -18.49 9.67
N ARG A 47 -6.18 -19.14 8.87
CA ARG A 47 -7.62 -19.04 9.02
C ARG A 47 -8.09 -20.11 9.98
N VAL A 48 -8.91 -19.71 10.97
CA VAL A 48 -9.58 -20.63 11.90
C VAL A 48 -11.08 -20.41 11.81
N TRP A 49 -11.85 -21.45 11.50
CA TRP A 49 -13.29 -21.34 11.32
C TRP A 49 -14.05 -22.53 11.89
N ASP A 50 -15.31 -22.31 12.29
CA ASP A 50 -16.28 -23.34 12.61
C ASP A 50 -17.49 -23.17 11.68
N GLU A 51 -17.71 -24.14 10.78
CA GLU A 51 -18.78 -24.11 9.79
C GLU A 51 -20.17 -24.10 10.43
N LYS A 52 -20.35 -24.75 11.59
CA LYS A 52 -21.68 -24.91 12.21
C LYS A 52 -22.16 -23.64 12.89
N GLU A 53 -21.23 -22.93 13.51
CA GLU A 53 -21.50 -21.72 14.29
C GLU A 53 -21.32 -20.43 13.47
N ASN A 54 -20.92 -20.56 12.19
CA ASN A 54 -20.62 -19.44 11.29
C ASN A 54 -19.64 -18.42 11.92
N MET A 55 -18.57 -18.94 12.54
CA MET A 55 -17.54 -18.14 13.21
C MET A 55 -16.20 -18.35 12.51
N SER A 56 -15.46 -17.26 12.30
CA SER A 56 -14.11 -17.33 11.73
C SER A 56 -13.23 -16.18 12.22
N VAL A 57 -11.92 -16.43 12.29
CA VAL A 57 -10.87 -15.46 12.61
C VAL A 57 -9.60 -15.74 11.81
N ILE A 58 -8.79 -14.70 11.63
CA ILE A 58 -7.42 -14.80 11.14
C ILE A 58 -6.46 -14.70 12.33
N VAL A 59 -5.45 -15.56 12.35
CA VAL A 59 -4.29 -15.46 13.24
C VAL A 59 -3.06 -15.23 12.38
N LYS A 60 -2.49 -14.03 12.44
CA LYS A 60 -1.24 -13.66 11.77
C LYS A 60 -0.10 -13.71 12.78
N GLN A 61 0.94 -14.50 12.52
CA GLN A 61 2.08 -14.67 13.41
C GLN A 61 3.39 -14.30 12.70
N ALA A 62 4.22 -13.49 13.37
CA ALA A 62 5.58 -13.22 12.90
C ALA A 62 6.56 -14.33 13.33
N GLY A 63 7.28 -14.86 12.35
CA GLY A 63 8.42 -15.74 12.57
C GLY A 63 9.71 -14.98 12.89
N ASP A 64 10.63 -15.62 13.60
CA ASP A 64 11.99 -15.09 13.88
C ASP A 64 12.92 -15.07 12.64
N THR A 65 12.50 -15.68 11.52
CA THR A 65 13.19 -15.68 10.22
C THR A 65 12.22 -15.27 9.11
N ALA A 66 12.64 -14.36 8.21
CA ALA A 66 11.83 -13.96 7.04
C ALA A 66 11.66 -15.13 6.06
N ARG A 67 10.53 -15.20 5.31
CA ARG A 67 10.28 -16.30 4.35
C ARG A 67 10.91 -16.03 2.96
N ILE A 68 11.35 -14.80 2.67
CA ILE A 68 11.89 -14.39 1.36
C ILE A 68 13.30 -14.94 1.11
N SER A 69 14.20 -14.80 2.10
CA SER A 69 15.62 -15.11 1.96
C SER A 69 16.29 -15.04 3.34
N ASP A 70 17.29 -15.90 3.57
CA ASP A 70 18.15 -15.87 4.76
C ASP A 70 18.91 -14.53 4.92
N GLU A 71 18.95 -13.70 3.87
CA GLU A 71 19.60 -12.39 3.86
C GLU A 71 18.80 -11.30 4.61
N PHE A 72 17.47 -11.43 4.72
CA PHE A 72 16.62 -10.44 5.41
C PHE A 72 16.31 -10.89 6.83
N LYS A 73 17.08 -10.41 7.81
CA LYS A 73 16.76 -10.58 9.23
C LYS A 73 15.75 -9.53 9.65
N LEU A 74 14.51 -9.94 9.93
CA LEU A 74 13.43 -9.02 10.27
C LEU A 74 13.00 -9.19 11.72
N SER A 75 12.95 -8.07 12.44
CA SER A 75 12.44 -8.00 13.80
C SER A 75 10.98 -8.46 13.87
N THR A 76 10.63 -9.27 14.87
CA THR A 76 9.23 -9.63 15.14
C THR A 76 8.39 -8.44 15.60
N ASN A 77 9.02 -7.31 15.95
CA ASN A 77 8.35 -6.05 16.28
C ASN A 77 7.39 -5.56 15.16
N ARG A 78 7.57 -6.02 13.91
CA ARG A 78 6.66 -5.71 12.80
C ARG A 78 5.20 -6.10 13.07
N ILE A 79 4.93 -7.22 13.74
CA ILE A 79 3.56 -7.64 14.05
C ILE A 79 2.93 -6.78 15.15
N ARG A 80 3.74 -6.22 16.06
CA ARG A 80 3.27 -5.22 17.02
C ARG A 80 2.88 -3.94 16.27
N ILE A 81 3.76 -3.43 15.41
CA ILE A 81 3.50 -2.23 14.60
C ILE A 81 2.20 -2.39 13.80
N GLU A 82 2.05 -3.52 13.10
CA GLU A 82 0.86 -3.84 12.34
C GLU A 82 -0.40 -3.88 13.22
N SER A 83 -0.34 -4.57 14.35
CA SER A 83 -1.48 -4.71 15.26
C SER A 83 -1.90 -3.39 15.90
N ASP A 84 -0.91 -2.60 16.35
CA ASP A 84 -1.14 -1.31 17.00
C ASP A 84 -1.72 -0.31 15.98
N LEU A 85 -1.19 -0.31 14.75
CA LEU A 85 -1.69 0.57 13.71
C LEU A 85 -3.09 0.15 13.21
N LEU A 86 -3.36 -1.13 12.97
CA LEU A 86 -4.72 -1.57 12.57
C LEU A 86 -5.78 -1.17 13.60
N GLN A 87 -5.46 -1.20 14.89
CA GLN A 87 -6.36 -0.72 15.95
C GLN A 87 -6.60 0.79 15.85
N LEU A 88 -5.52 1.58 15.68
CA LEU A 88 -5.62 3.02 15.49
C LEU A 88 -6.38 3.38 14.20
N GLU A 89 -6.13 2.66 13.11
CA GLU A 89 -6.82 2.85 11.83
C GLU A 89 -8.32 2.52 11.94
N ASP A 90 -8.73 1.54 12.75
CA ASP A 90 -10.15 1.27 13.01
C ASP A 90 -10.81 2.39 13.83
N GLU A 91 -10.05 3.07 14.70
CA GLU A 91 -10.55 4.25 15.41
C GLU A 91 -10.68 5.46 14.46
N LEU A 92 -9.70 5.67 13.58
CA LEU A 92 -9.65 6.82 12.66
C LEU A 92 -10.55 6.65 11.44
N ALA A 93 -10.70 5.43 10.95
CA ALA A 93 -11.47 5.08 9.75
C ALA A 93 -12.34 3.82 9.99
N PRO A 94 -13.34 3.89 10.88
CA PRO A 94 -14.10 2.72 11.31
C PRO A 94 -14.72 1.94 10.15
N GLY A 95 -14.51 0.64 10.16
CA GLY A 95 -15.05 -0.25 9.13
C GLY A 95 -14.23 -0.32 7.84
N LEU A 96 -13.14 0.46 7.69
CA LEU A 96 -12.25 0.42 6.53
C LEU A 96 -10.99 -0.43 6.74
N VAL A 97 -10.82 -1.05 7.90
CA VAL A 97 -9.77 -2.04 8.22
C VAL A 97 -10.38 -3.29 8.87
N PRO A 98 -9.69 -4.44 8.93
CA PRO A 98 -10.14 -5.58 9.70
C PRO A 98 -10.10 -5.27 11.20
N LYS A 99 -11.14 -5.69 11.93
CA LYS A 99 -11.14 -5.53 13.38
C LYS A 99 -10.08 -6.42 14.03
N VAL A 100 -9.18 -5.82 14.81
CA VAL A 100 -8.23 -6.55 15.67
C VAL A 100 -8.93 -7.00 16.94
N TYR A 101 -8.81 -8.29 17.27
CA TYR A 101 -9.39 -8.88 18.47
C TYR A 101 -8.36 -9.07 19.58
N LEU A 102 -7.09 -9.34 19.23
CA LEU A 102 -6.03 -9.59 20.19
C LEU A 102 -4.66 -9.36 19.54
N PHE A 103 -3.81 -8.62 20.21
CA PHE A 103 -2.36 -8.70 20.02
C PHE A 103 -1.74 -9.47 21.20
N ASP A 104 -0.93 -10.48 20.90
CA ASP A 104 -0.19 -11.25 21.90
C ASP A 104 1.32 -11.12 21.65
N SER A 105 1.99 -10.38 22.54
CA SER A 105 3.43 -10.11 22.47
C SER A 105 4.30 -11.31 22.86
N VAL A 106 3.75 -12.34 23.51
CA VAL A 106 4.49 -13.57 23.81
C VAL A 106 4.56 -14.44 22.57
N MET A 107 3.46 -14.55 21.83
CA MET A 107 3.38 -15.35 20.61
C MET A 107 3.74 -14.57 19.35
N ASN A 108 3.96 -13.26 19.45
CA ASN A 108 4.17 -12.35 18.33
C ASN A 108 3.09 -12.52 17.26
N CYS A 109 1.82 -12.51 17.69
CA CYS A 109 0.70 -12.73 16.79
C CYS A 109 -0.45 -11.73 17.00
N CYS A 110 -1.14 -11.46 15.90
CA CYS A 110 -2.37 -10.69 15.84
C CYS A 110 -3.53 -11.62 15.48
N VAL A 111 -4.62 -11.55 16.25
CA VAL A 111 -5.90 -12.16 15.91
C VAL A 111 -6.83 -11.07 15.40
N MET A 112 -7.39 -11.25 14.21
CA MET A 112 -8.23 -10.23 13.56
C MET A 112 -9.42 -10.85 12.80
N GLU A 113 -10.30 -9.98 12.32
CA GLU A 113 -11.46 -10.29 11.48
C GLU A 113 -11.08 -11.15 10.25
N ASP A 114 -11.92 -12.16 9.96
CA ASP A 114 -11.78 -12.95 8.73
C ASP A 114 -12.50 -12.27 7.56
N LEU A 115 -11.70 -11.81 6.58
CA LEU A 115 -12.15 -11.19 5.33
C LEU A 115 -12.16 -12.18 4.15
N SER A 116 -12.27 -13.49 4.40
CA SER A 116 -12.33 -14.52 3.33
C SER A 116 -13.53 -14.39 2.38
N ASN A 117 -14.51 -13.52 2.68
CA ASN A 117 -15.60 -13.15 1.79
C ASN A 117 -15.31 -11.93 0.90
N HIS A 118 -14.09 -11.37 0.98
CA HIS A 118 -13.57 -10.32 0.10
C HIS A 118 -12.54 -10.91 -0.87
N THR A 119 -12.25 -10.17 -1.93
CA THR A 119 -11.18 -10.45 -2.89
C THR A 119 -10.10 -9.39 -2.79
N ILE A 120 -8.83 -9.75 -2.92
CA ILE A 120 -7.74 -8.76 -3.02
C ILE A 120 -7.99 -7.88 -4.25
N LEU A 121 -7.99 -6.56 -4.06
CA LEU A 121 -8.32 -5.56 -5.08
C LEU A 121 -7.49 -5.74 -6.35
N ARG A 122 -6.19 -6.02 -6.25
CA ARG A 122 -5.35 -6.33 -7.41
C ARG A 122 -5.94 -7.46 -8.27
N THR A 123 -6.36 -8.55 -7.65
CA THR A 123 -6.97 -9.69 -8.35
C THR A 123 -8.30 -9.29 -8.98
N ALA A 124 -9.11 -8.51 -8.27
CA ALA A 124 -10.38 -8.02 -8.78
C ALA A 124 -10.21 -7.08 -10.00
N LEU A 125 -9.21 -6.19 -9.96
CA LEU A 125 -8.89 -5.28 -11.05
C LEU A 125 -8.37 -6.01 -12.30
N ILE A 126 -7.49 -7.00 -12.13
CA ILE A 126 -7.06 -7.88 -13.23
C ILE A 126 -8.23 -8.64 -13.86
N ASN A 127 -9.28 -8.92 -13.07
CA ASN A 127 -10.52 -9.52 -13.55
C ASN A 127 -11.56 -8.48 -14.04
N HIS A 128 -11.14 -7.23 -14.22
CA HIS A 128 -11.94 -6.12 -14.73
C HIS A 128 -13.21 -5.83 -13.91
N GLN A 129 -13.16 -6.06 -12.59
CA GLN A 129 -14.27 -5.75 -11.68
C GLN A 129 -14.30 -4.27 -11.30
N ILE A 130 -15.51 -3.73 -11.17
CA ILE A 130 -15.79 -2.32 -10.89
C ILE A 130 -16.31 -2.16 -9.46
N PHE A 131 -15.77 -1.19 -8.73
CA PHE A 131 -16.12 -0.92 -7.33
C PHE A 131 -16.52 0.55 -7.14
N PRO A 132 -17.83 0.88 -7.17
CA PRO A 132 -18.30 2.27 -7.14
C PRO A 132 -17.89 3.07 -5.92
N ARG A 133 -17.63 2.39 -4.79
CA ARG A 133 -17.25 3.03 -3.52
C ARG A 133 -15.73 3.19 -3.34
N LEU A 134 -14.92 2.65 -4.25
CA LEU A 134 -13.49 2.49 -4.01
C LEU A 134 -12.76 3.82 -3.76
N ALA A 135 -13.00 4.83 -4.61
CA ALA A 135 -12.39 6.14 -4.43
C ALA A 135 -12.84 6.81 -3.12
N ASP A 136 -14.13 6.73 -2.81
CA ASP A 136 -14.68 7.32 -1.59
C ASP A 136 -14.10 6.65 -0.33
N ASP A 137 -14.13 5.31 -0.25
CA ASP A 137 -13.64 4.56 0.89
C ASP A 137 -12.12 4.77 1.07
N LEU A 138 -11.30 4.65 0.01
CA LEU A 138 -9.85 4.84 0.11
C LEU A 138 -9.46 6.26 0.52
N THR A 139 -10.14 7.28 -0.02
CA THR A 139 -9.82 8.67 0.33
C THR A 139 -10.26 9.03 1.74
N THR A 140 -11.37 8.46 2.23
CA THR A 140 -11.76 8.59 3.64
C THR A 140 -10.70 7.97 4.55
N PHE A 141 -10.24 6.75 4.24
CA PHE A 141 -9.16 6.11 4.97
C PHE A 141 -7.90 6.97 4.99
N MET A 142 -7.37 7.34 3.82
CA MET A 142 -6.10 8.08 3.72
C MET A 142 -6.17 9.46 4.38
N VAL A 143 -7.27 10.21 4.24
CA VAL A 143 -7.38 11.52 4.89
C VAL A 143 -7.36 11.38 6.41
N ASN A 144 -8.17 10.46 6.95
CA ASN A 144 -8.26 10.30 8.40
C ASN A 144 -6.96 9.78 9.00
N THR A 145 -6.32 8.78 8.39
CA THR A 145 -5.09 8.19 8.92
C THR A 145 -3.89 9.12 8.77
N LEU A 146 -3.77 9.83 7.65
CA LEU A 146 -2.63 10.71 7.40
C LEU A 146 -2.77 12.05 8.15
N LEU A 147 -3.88 12.77 7.99
CA LEU A 147 -4.02 14.10 8.58
C LEU A 147 -4.09 14.04 10.12
N LEU A 148 -4.90 13.13 10.68
CA LEU A 148 -5.15 13.09 12.12
C LEU A 148 -3.95 12.58 12.93
N THR A 149 -2.96 11.97 12.27
CA THR A 149 -1.70 11.53 12.91
C THR A 149 -0.54 12.50 12.70
N SER A 150 -0.79 13.70 12.17
CA SER A 150 0.24 14.70 11.84
C SER A 150 0.41 15.79 12.91
N ASP A 151 1.52 16.55 12.83
CA ASP A 151 1.82 17.66 13.75
C ASP A 151 0.79 18.81 13.70
N VAL A 152 -0.02 18.93 12.63
CA VAL A 152 -1.04 19.99 12.55
C VAL A 152 -2.31 19.65 13.36
N VAL A 153 -2.52 18.38 13.70
CA VAL A 153 -3.66 17.90 14.50
C VAL A 153 -3.23 17.44 15.89
N MET A 154 -2.19 16.61 15.98
CA MET A 154 -1.75 16.02 17.25
C MET A 154 -0.98 17.00 18.12
N ASN A 155 -1.00 16.76 19.44
CA ASN A 155 -0.04 17.41 20.31
C ASN A 155 1.40 17.02 19.91
N HIS A 156 2.27 18.01 19.74
CA HIS A 156 3.65 17.79 19.26
C HIS A 156 4.52 16.90 20.16
N LYS A 157 4.18 16.69 21.44
CA LYS A 157 4.88 15.74 22.33
C LYS A 157 4.35 14.33 22.16
N GLU A 158 3.03 14.17 22.12
CA GLU A 158 2.37 12.88 21.87
C GLU A 158 2.81 12.32 20.52
N LYS A 159 2.79 13.15 19.47
CA LYS A 159 3.29 12.76 18.15
C LYS A 159 4.76 12.34 18.18
N LYS A 160 5.61 12.97 18.98
CA LYS A 160 7.03 12.57 19.14
C LYS A 160 7.17 11.22 19.86
N GLU A 161 6.29 10.90 20.80
CA GLU A 161 6.23 9.55 21.38
C GLU A 161 5.75 8.53 20.35
N PHE A 162 4.77 8.87 19.51
CA PHE A 162 4.35 8.04 18.40
C PHE A 162 5.49 7.79 17.41
N VAL A 163 6.27 8.83 17.04
CA VAL A 163 7.46 8.65 16.20
C VAL A 163 8.40 7.62 16.80
N LYS A 164 8.68 7.65 18.11
CA LYS A 164 9.51 6.63 18.78
C LYS A 164 8.90 5.23 18.69
N ASN A 165 7.60 5.12 18.92
CA ASN A 165 6.88 3.84 18.93
C ASN A 165 6.79 3.18 17.54
N TYR A 166 6.90 3.97 16.47
CA TYR A 166 6.81 3.52 15.09
C TYR A 166 8.16 3.63 14.33
N ILE A 167 9.29 3.61 15.04
CA ILE A 167 10.60 3.40 14.41
C ILE A 167 10.64 1.96 13.87
N ASN A 168 10.79 1.82 12.56
CA ASN A 168 10.67 0.55 11.82
C ASN A 168 11.83 0.34 10.82
N PRO A 169 13.09 0.30 11.30
CA PRO A 169 14.27 0.51 10.46
C PRO A 169 14.45 -0.56 9.38
N GLU A 170 14.20 -1.84 9.69
CA GLU A 170 14.40 -2.91 8.70
C GLU A 170 13.39 -2.84 7.55
N LEU A 171 12.15 -2.43 7.83
CA LEU A 171 11.10 -2.29 6.83
C LEU A 171 11.29 -0.99 6.03
N CYS A 172 11.74 0.09 6.68
CA CYS A 172 12.16 1.31 6.01
C CYS A 172 13.34 1.06 5.06
N GLU A 173 14.36 0.29 5.47
CA GLU A 173 15.52 -0.06 4.63
C GLU A 173 15.09 -0.76 3.33
N ILE A 174 14.15 -1.70 3.42
CA ILE A 174 13.58 -2.37 2.23
C ILE A 174 13.01 -1.34 1.24
N THR A 175 12.24 -0.36 1.74
CA THR A 175 11.67 0.69 0.90
C THR A 175 12.74 1.64 0.36
N GLU A 176 13.67 2.09 1.21
CA GLU A 176 14.79 2.97 0.85
C GLU A 176 15.66 2.38 -0.26
N ASP A 177 15.87 1.07 -0.26
CA ASP A 177 16.61 0.37 -1.30
C ASP A 177 15.75 0.10 -2.53
N LEU A 178 14.62 -0.59 -2.35
CA LEU A 178 13.87 -1.16 -3.47
C LEU A 178 13.00 -0.14 -4.20
N VAL A 179 12.61 0.96 -3.55
CA VAL A 179 11.82 2.03 -4.18
C VAL A 179 12.73 3.19 -4.62
N TYR A 180 13.65 3.62 -3.75
CA TYR A 180 14.36 4.88 -3.94
C TYR A 180 15.80 4.76 -4.47
N SER A 181 16.35 3.55 -4.61
CA SER A 181 17.78 3.39 -4.95
C SER A 181 18.02 2.41 -6.10
N GLU A 182 17.66 1.15 -5.91
CA GLU A 182 18.00 0.06 -6.83
C GLU A 182 17.39 0.21 -8.22
N PRO A 183 16.10 0.58 -8.39
CA PRO A 183 15.50 0.72 -9.71
C PRO A 183 16.17 1.77 -10.61
N PHE A 184 17.06 2.59 -10.06
CA PHE A 184 17.75 3.65 -10.79
C PHE A 184 19.26 3.42 -10.94
N THR A 185 19.84 2.51 -10.15
CA THR A 185 21.29 2.33 -10.06
C THR A 185 21.75 0.89 -10.23
N ASN A 186 20.89 -0.08 -9.93
CA ASN A 186 21.17 -1.51 -9.88
C ASN A 186 22.44 -1.88 -9.10
N HIS A 187 22.80 -1.10 -8.07
CA HIS A 187 24.08 -1.25 -7.37
C HIS A 187 24.21 -2.60 -6.63
N ASN A 188 23.09 -3.13 -6.12
CA ASN A 188 23.01 -4.46 -5.51
C ASN A 188 22.74 -5.60 -6.51
N LYS A 189 22.60 -5.30 -7.80
CA LYS A 189 22.35 -6.28 -8.88
C LYS A 189 21.09 -7.14 -8.68
N ARG A 190 20.05 -6.60 -8.01
CA ARG A 190 18.77 -7.29 -7.76
C ARG A 190 17.65 -6.88 -8.72
N ASN A 191 17.87 -5.92 -9.62
CA ASN A 191 16.86 -5.55 -10.62
C ASN A 191 16.64 -6.68 -11.62
N GLU A 192 15.38 -6.93 -11.96
CA GLU A 192 14.98 -7.95 -12.92
C GLU A 192 14.40 -7.30 -14.17
N LEU A 193 15.19 -7.10 -15.22
CA LEU A 193 14.75 -6.40 -16.43
C LEU A 193 14.03 -7.34 -17.38
N PHE A 194 12.90 -6.90 -17.93
CA PHE A 194 12.27 -7.62 -19.04
C PHE A 194 13.15 -7.47 -20.30
N PRO A 195 13.54 -8.57 -20.98
CA PRO A 195 14.56 -8.50 -22.05
C PRO A 195 14.26 -7.49 -23.17
N LEU A 196 13.00 -7.36 -23.60
CA LEU A 196 12.60 -6.42 -24.65
C LEU A 196 12.74 -4.93 -24.25
N ASN A 197 12.87 -4.65 -22.96
CA ASN A 197 13.01 -3.30 -22.42
C ASN A 197 14.36 -3.01 -21.78
N GLU A 198 15.27 -3.98 -21.70
CA GLU A 198 16.55 -3.80 -21.03
C GLU A 198 17.35 -2.62 -21.62
N GLY A 199 17.52 -2.57 -22.94
CA GLY A 199 18.24 -1.47 -23.59
C GLY A 199 17.59 -0.12 -23.33
N TRP A 200 16.26 -0.08 -23.43
CA TRP A 200 15.47 1.13 -23.18
C TRP A 200 15.63 1.62 -21.74
N ILE A 201 15.55 0.73 -20.75
CA ILE A 201 15.68 1.06 -19.31
C ILE A 201 17.10 1.58 -19.01
N ARG A 202 18.13 0.94 -19.58
CA ARG A 202 19.52 1.39 -19.40
C ARG A 202 19.73 2.81 -19.92
N GLU A 203 19.15 3.12 -21.08
CA GLU A 203 19.24 4.44 -21.71
C GLU A 203 18.40 5.49 -20.98
N HIS A 204 17.14 5.19 -20.65
CA HIS A 204 16.16 6.19 -20.24
C HIS A 204 15.94 6.30 -18.73
N ILE A 205 16.39 5.31 -17.94
CA ILE A 205 16.24 5.29 -16.48
C ILE A 205 17.62 5.34 -15.80
N TYR A 206 18.50 4.38 -16.08
CA TYR A 206 19.82 4.33 -15.40
C TYR A 206 20.74 5.48 -15.81
N SER A 207 20.73 5.84 -17.09
CA SER A 207 21.58 6.91 -17.61
C SER A 207 21.00 8.31 -17.40
N ASP A 208 19.74 8.41 -16.97
CA ASP A 208 19.07 9.69 -16.72
C ASP A 208 19.55 10.30 -15.39
N LYS A 209 20.41 11.32 -15.50
CA LYS A 209 21.00 12.00 -14.34
C LYS A 209 20.00 12.93 -13.65
N GLU A 210 19.09 13.53 -14.41
CA GLU A 210 18.09 14.44 -13.86
C GLU A 210 17.06 13.67 -13.04
N LEU A 211 16.59 12.54 -13.58
CA LEU A 211 15.71 11.61 -12.87
C LEU A 211 16.34 11.16 -11.54
N ARG A 212 17.60 10.71 -11.57
CA ARG A 212 18.30 10.27 -10.35
C ARG A 212 18.49 11.38 -9.31
N MET A 213 18.69 12.62 -9.75
CA MET A 213 18.78 13.76 -8.85
C MET A 213 17.43 14.01 -8.14
N GLU A 214 16.32 13.99 -8.88
CA GLU A 214 14.98 14.14 -8.27
C GLU A 214 14.64 12.98 -7.33
N VAL A 215 14.95 11.74 -7.73
CA VAL A 215 14.79 10.55 -6.87
C VAL A 215 15.59 10.69 -5.57
N ALA A 216 16.83 11.19 -5.63
CA ALA A 216 17.65 11.40 -4.44
C ALA A 216 16.97 12.39 -3.47
N LYS A 217 16.41 13.51 -3.95
CA LYS A 217 15.66 14.45 -3.10
C LYS A 217 14.50 13.75 -2.39
N ARG A 218 13.74 12.91 -3.12
CA ARG A 218 12.60 12.17 -2.55
C ARG A 218 13.05 11.09 -1.57
N LYS A 219 14.18 10.41 -1.81
CA LYS A 219 14.78 9.48 -0.84
C LYS A 219 15.08 10.18 0.48
N PHE A 220 15.77 11.32 0.43
CA PHE A 220 16.10 12.06 1.64
C PHE A 220 14.87 12.62 2.35
N SER A 221 13.83 13.02 1.61
CA SER A 221 12.52 13.35 2.20
C SER A 221 11.92 12.14 2.93
N PHE A 222 11.84 10.97 2.29
CA PHE A 222 11.32 9.75 2.91
C PHE A 222 12.06 9.37 4.21
N MET A 223 13.39 9.51 4.23
CA MET A 223 14.22 9.19 5.39
C MET A 223 14.11 10.19 6.55
N THR A 224 13.65 11.42 6.31
CA THR A 224 13.80 12.52 7.29
C THR A 224 12.51 13.29 7.58
N ASN A 225 11.53 13.24 6.70
CA ASN A 225 10.26 13.93 6.83
C ASN A 225 9.23 13.05 7.55
N ALA A 226 9.29 13.04 8.88
CA ALA A 226 8.32 12.37 9.74
C ALA A 226 6.98 13.14 9.74
N GLN A 227 6.22 13.14 8.65
CA GLN A 227 5.04 14.00 8.46
C GLN A 227 3.76 13.44 9.09
N ALA A 228 3.46 12.17 8.83
CA ALA A 228 2.29 11.44 9.32
C ALA A 228 2.62 9.96 9.53
N LEU A 229 1.80 9.25 10.29
CA LEU A 229 1.93 7.81 10.41
C LEU A 229 1.36 7.14 9.16
N LEU A 230 2.25 6.56 8.35
CA LEU A 230 1.90 5.94 7.08
C LEU A 230 1.46 4.49 7.29
N HIS A 231 0.65 3.99 6.36
CA HIS A 231 0.49 2.55 6.12
C HIS A 231 1.81 1.93 5.62
N GLY A 232 2.52 2.63 4.72
CA GLY A 232 3.89 2.30 4.32
C GLY A 232 4.02 1.27 3.18
N ASP A 233 2.95 0.56 2.82
CA ASP A 233 2.86 -0.25 1.57
C ASP A 233 1.41 -0.31 1.02
N LEU A 234 0.75 0.84 0.89
CA LEU A 234 -0.68 0.93 0.50
C LEU A 234 -0.90 0.73 -1.01
N HIS A 235 -0.66 -0.49 -1.49
CA HIS A 235 -0.93 -0.89 -2.87
C HIS A 235 -2.22 -1.72 -3.00
N THR A 236 -2.69 -2.00 -4.22
CA THR A 236 -3.92 -2.79 -4.46
C THR A 236 -3.83 -4.25 -4.00
N GLY A 237 -2.63 -4.74 -3.63
CA GLY A 237 -2.45 -6.02 -2.93
C GLY A 237 -2.75 -5.96 -1.43
N SER A 238 -2.84 -4.76 -0.86
CA SER A 238 -3.05 -4.47 0.57
C SER A 238 -4.47 -3.96 0.84
N VAL A 239 -5.38 -4.25 -0.09
CA VAL A 239 -6.79 -3.84 -0.03
C VAL A 239 -7.65 -5.03 -0.40
N PHE A 240 -8.57 -5.40 0.48
CA PHE A 240 -9.66 -6.31 0.23
C PHE A 240 -10.90 -5.54 -0.23
N VAL A 241 -11.62 -6.09 -1.20
CA VAL A 241 -12.85 -5.52 -1.73
C VAL A 241 -13.97 -6.55 -1.86
N ARG A 242 -15.18 -6.03 -1.69
CA ARG A 242 -16.47 -6.64 -1.98
C ARG A 242 -17.37 -5.51 -2.49
N ASP A 243 -18.45 -5.81 -3.21
CA ASP A 243 -19.32 -4.80 -3.86
C ASP A 243 -19.74 -3.64 -2.95
N ASP A 244 -19.87 -3.89 -1.65
CA ASP A 244 -20.30 -2.95 -0.61
C ASP A 244 -19.23 -2.64 0.47
N SER A 245 -17.98 -3.10 0.31
CA SER A 245 -16.97 -2.99 1.37
C SER A 245 -15.54 -2.93 0.84
N THR A 246 -14.78 -1.94 1.33
CA THR A 246 -13.33 -1.79 1.12
C THR A 246 -12.61 -1.95 2.47
N LYS A 247 -11.55 -2.75 2.52
CA LYS A 247 -10.77 -3.05 3.73
C LYS A 247 -9.27 -2.95 3.45
N VAL A 248 -8.60 -1.96 4.02
CA VAL A 248 -7.13 -1.85 4.00
C VAL A 248 -6.55 -2.84 5.01
N ILE A 249 -5.45 -3.49 4.64
CA ILE A 249 -4.80 -4.54 5.44
C ILE A 249 -3.28 -4.40 5.36
N ASP A 250 -2.58 -5.08 6.26
CA ASP A 250 -1.13 -5.28 6.21
C ASP A 250 -0.26 -4.01 6.34
N PRO A 251 -0.51 -3.12 7.33
CA PRO A 251 0.32 -1.94 7.55
C PRO A 251 1.65 -2.26 8.28
N GLU A 252 2.33 -3.36 7.92
CA GLU A 252 3.56 -3.78 8.61
C GLU A 252 4.78 -2.90 8.30
N PHE A 253 4.72 -2.13 7.21
CA PHE A 253 5.72 -1.12 6.82
C PHE A 253 5.52 0.23 7.49
N ALA A 254 4.56 0.35 8.39
CA ALA A 254 4.21 1.62 8.99
C ALA A 254 5.36 2.27 9.77
N PHE A 255 5.49 3.57 9.54
CA PHE A 255 6.41 4.47 10.21
C PHE A 255 5.95 5.92 9.97
N TYR A 256 6.57 6.87 10.66
CA TYR A 256 6.33 8.28 10.38
C TYR A 256 7.11 8.75 9.14
N GLY A 257 6.40 9.07 8.07
CA GLY A 257 6.98 9.47 6.78
C GLY A 257 6.11 10.50 6.03
N PRO A 258 6.44 10.82 4.77
CA PRO A 258 5.70 11.80 3.95
C PRO A 258 4.35 11.25 3.50
N MET A 259 3.27 12.01 3.72
CA MET A 259 1.87 11.60 3.45
C MET A 259 1.65 11.18 2.00
N GLY A 260 2.32 11.85 1.06
CA GLY A 260 2.20 11.54 -0.38
C GLY A 260 2.65 10.12 -0.74
N TYR A 261 3.35 9.43 0.17
CA TYR A 261 3.80 8.06 -0.06
C TYR A 261 2.64 7.08 -0.26
N ASP A 262 1.67 7.09 0.65
CA ASP A 262 0.52 6.16 0.58
C ASP A 262 -0.40 6.52 -0.59
N VAL A 263 -0.69 7.81 -0.78
CA VAL A 263 -1.54 8.28 -1.88
C VAL A 263 -0.92 7.95 -3.25
N GLY A 264 0.40 8.12 -3.38
CA GLY A 264 1.12 7.80 -4.61
C GLY A 264 1.14 6.30 -4.93
N ASN A 265 1.23 5.45 -3.91
CA ASN A 265 1.14 3.99 -4.07
C ASN A 265 -0.23 3.55 -4.60
N VAL A 266 -1.32 4.14 -4.09
CA VAL A 266 -2.68 3.88 -4.59
C VAL A 266 -2.78 4.28 -6.06
N MET A 267 -2.35 5.50 -6.42
CA MET A 267 -2.40 5.99 -7.79
C MET A 267 -1.60 5.12 -8.76
N ALA A 268 -0.36 4.76 -8.43
CA ALA A 268 0.47 3.92 -9.27
C ALA A 268 -0.16 2.54 -9.53
N ASN A 269 -0.80 1.96 -8.51
CA ASN A 269 -1.42 0.64 -8.65
C ASN A 269 -2.73 0.67 -9.45
N LEU A 270 -3.50 1.77 -9.42
CA LEU A 270 -4.62 1.96 -10.35
C LEU A 270 -4.13 2.14 -11.80
N MET A 271 -2.97 2.78 -12.01
CA MET A 271 -2.36 2.91 -13.33
C MET A 271 -1.87 1.56 -13.88
N PHE A 272 -1.35 0.67 -13.02
CA PHE A 272 -1.02 -0.70 -13.46
C PHE A 272 -2.25 -1.46 -13.95
N ALA A 273 -3.39 -1.34 -13.26
CA ALA A 273 -4.65 -1.94 -13.71
C ALA A 273 -5.10 -1.35 -15.06
N TRP A 274 -4.99 -0.03 -15.24
CA TRP A 274 -5.31 0.64 -16.50
C TRP A 274 -4.44 0.14 -17.65
N VAL A 275 -3.12 0.05 -17.44
CA VAL A 275 -2.19 -0.42 -18.47
C VAL A 275 -2.39 -1.91 -18.77
N ASN A 276 -2.75 -2.72 -17.76
CA ASN A 276 -3.14 -4.12 -17.99
C ASN A 276 -4.37 -4.19 -18.90
N ALA A 277 -5.47 -3.50 -18.56
CA ALA A 277 -6.68 -3.50 -19.35
C ALA A 277 -6.46 -2.98 -20.78
N ASP A 278 -5.61 -1.96 -20.94
CA ASP A 278 -5.23 -1.48 -22.26
C ASP A 278 -4.54 -2.57 -23.11
N ALA A 279 -3.67 -3.36 -22.49
CA ALA A 279 -2.90 -4.40 -23.15
C ALA A 279 -3.65 -5.73 -23.36
N THR A 280 -4.61 -6.08 -22.50
CA THR A 280 -5.22 -7.41 -22.44
C THR A 280 -6.67 -7.45 -22.92
N MET A 281 -7.43 -6.36 -22.78
CA MET A 281 -8.83 -6.33 -23.19
C MET A 281 -8.97 -6.05 -24.69
N SER A 282 -9.87 -6.81 -25.32
CA SER A 282 -10.29 -6.56 -26.70
C SER A 282 -11.05 -5.23 -26.80
N PRO A 283 -10.88 -4.47 -27.91
CA PRO A 283 -11.69 -3.27 -28.15
C PRO A 283 -13.19 -3.57 -28.12
N GLY A 284 -13.97 -2.72 -27.44
CA GLY A 284 -15.41 -2.86 -27.32
C GLY A 284 -15.96 -2.21 -26.04
N ALA A 285 -17.28 -2.23 -25.91
CA ALA A 285 -18.00 -1.53 -24.84
C ALA A 285 -17.57 -1.93 -23.42
N GLU A 286 -17.17 -3.20 -23.20
CA GLU A 286 -16.67 -3.66 -21.90
C GLU A 286 -15.32 -3.00 -21.55
N LYS A 287 -14.39 -2.94 -22.51
CA LYS A 287 -13.11 -2.23 -22.32
C LYS A 287 -13.34 -0.76 -22.07
N ASP A 288 -14.20 -0.13 -22.87
CA ASP A 288 -14.49 1.30 -22.73
C ASP A 288 -15.09 1.62 -21.35
N THR A 289 -16.04 0.82 -20.88
CA THR A 289 -16.67 0.97 -19.56
C THR A 289 -15.66 0.80 -18.42
N TYR A 290 -14.84 -0.26 -18.47
CA TYR A 290 -13.86 -0.52 -17.43
C TYR A 290 -12.76 0.55 -17.38
N MET A 291 -12.26 0.95 -18.55
CA MET A 291 -11.25 2.00 -18.69
C MET A 291 -11.78 3.37 -18.24
N ASP A 292 -13.03 3.69 -18.54
CA ASP A 292 -13.70 4.92 -18.08
C ASP A 292 -13.88 4.92 -16.56
N TRP A 293 -14.30 3.80 -15.99
CA TRP A 293 -14.38 3.66 -14.53
C TRP A 293 -13.02 3.82 -13.86
N LEU A 294 -11.95 3.17 -14.37
CA LEU A 294 -10.60 3.33 -13.82
C LEU A 294 -10.10 4.77 -13.91
N GLN A 295 -10.34 5.44 -15.04
CA GLN A 295 -9.97 6.85 -15.22
C GLN A 295 -10.73 7.74 -14.24
N THR A 296 -12.04 7.56 -14.12
CA THR A 296 -12.89 8.28 -13.17
C THR A 296 -12.42 8.04 -11.73
N THR A 297 -12.16 6.79 -11.37
CA THR A 297 -11.66 6.43 -10.03
C THR A 297 -10.32 7.10 -9.72
N MET A 298 -9.38 7.14 -10.68
CA MET A 298 -8.10 7.84 -10.51
C MET A 298 -8.28 9.35 -10.33
N VAL A 299 -9.22 9.96 -11.06
CA VAL A 299 -9.54 11.38 -10.88
C VAL A 299 -10.12 11.62 -9.48
N GLU A 300 -11.12 10.83 -9.10
CA GLU A 300 -11.81 10.91 -7.82
C GLU A 300 -10.89 10.67 -6.64
N VAL A 301 -9.93 9.75 -6.72
CA VAL A 301 -8.96 9.52 -5.62
C VAL A 301 -8.22 10.81 -5.27
N ILE A 302 -7.74 11.57 -6.25
CA ILE A 302 -7.05 12.83 -5.97
C ILE A 302 -8.01 13.93 -5.54
N ASP A 303 -9.12 14.10 -6.26
CA ASP A 303 -10.01 15.24 -6.05
C ASP A 303 -10.83 15.08 -4.74
N LEU A 304 -11.30 13.88 -4.42
CA LEU A 304 -11.92 13.58 -3.13
C LEU A 304 -10.91 13.61 -1.99
N PHE A 305 -9.67 13.14 -2.17
CA PHE A 305 -8.63 13.29 -1.14
C PHE A 305 -8.44 14.76 -0.79
N LYS A 306 -8.28 15.64 -1.78
CA LYS A 306 -8.14 17.09 -1.55
C LYS A 306 -9.35 17.67 -0.82
N GLN A 307 -10.56 17.39 -1.34
CA GLN A 307 -11.80 17.90 -0.75
C GLN A 307 -11.95 17.47 0.71
N LYS A 308 -11.77 16.18 0.99
CA LYS A 308 -11.89 15.61 2.33
C LYS A 308 -10.75 16.07 3.23
N PHE A 309 -9.53 16.21 2.72
CA PHE A 309 -8.37 16.69 3.47
C PHE A 309 -8.62 18.12 3.98
N LEU A 310 -9.08 19.03 3.12
CA LEU A 310 -9.40 20.39 3.53
C LEU A 310 -10.62 20.45 4.46
N GLY A 311 -11.66 19.66 4.18
CA GLY A 311 -12.81 19.56 5.08
C GLY A 311 -12.43 19.05 6.48
N ALA A 312 -11.56 18.05 6.55
CA ALA A 312 -11.03 17.53 7.80
C ALA A 312 -10.06 18.52 8.47
N TRP A 313 -9.28 19.28 7.69
CA TRP A 313 -8.39 20.33 8.18
C TRP A 313 -9.16 21.37 8.99
N ASP A 314 -10.25 21.89 8.43
CA ASP A 314 -11.10 22.91 9.07
C ASP A 314 -11.70 22.45 10.39
N ILE A 315 -11.94 21.14 10.54
CA ILE A 315 -12.55 20.54 11.74
C ILE A 315 -11.50 20.19 12.79
N HIS A 316 -10.37 19.60 12.37
CA HIS A 316 -9.48 18.87 13.27
C HIS A 316 -8.16 19.57 13.56
N VAL A 317 -7.71 20.54 12.75
CA VAL A 317 -6.41 21.19 12.98
C VAL A 317 -6.41 21.97 14.30
N THR A 318 -5.42 21.67 15.12
CA THR A 318 -5.26 22.26 16.46
C THR A 318 -4.06 23.21 16.54
N GLU A 319 -3.04 23.00 15.71
CA GLU A 319 -1.82 23.81 15.69
C GLU A 319 -2.16 25.26 15.28
N ILE A 320 -1.59 26.24 16.00
CA ILE A 320 -2.02 27.64 15.93
C ILE A 320 -1.58 28.27 14.60
N MET A 321 -0.33 28.04 14.18
CA MET A 321 0.20 28.59 12.93
C MET A 321 -0.38 27.88 11.71
N ALA A 322 -0.78 26.62 11.84
CA ALA A 322 -1.45 25.88 10.78
C ALA A 322 -2.83 26.46 10.39
N LYS A 323 -3.39 27.37 11.22
CA LYS A 323 -4.67 28.05 10.98
C LYS A 323 -4.54 29.38 10.23
N GLU A 324 -3.32 29.80 9.91
CA GLU A 324 -3.10 30.99 9.10
C GLU A 324 -3.72 30.83 7.70
N GLU A 325 -4.29 31.91 7.18
CA GLU A 325 -5.02 31.92 5.92
C GLU A 325 -4.14 31.41 4.76
N GLY A 326 -4.63 30.41 4.04
CA GLY A 326 -3.95 29.81 2.88
C GLY A 326 -2.90 28.75 3.22
N PHE A 327 -2.55 28.52 4.49
CA PHE A 327 -1.54 27.52 4.84
C PHE A 327 -1.99 26.08 4.57
N SER A 328 -3.27 25.76 4.77
CA SER A 328 -3.85 24.45 4.45
C SER A 328 -3.59 24.04 3.00
N GLU A 329 -3.72 25.00 2.07
CA GLU A 329 -3.51 24.77 0.64
C GLU A 329 -2.05 24.62 0.27
N VAL A 330 -1.15 25.37 0.92
CA VAL A 330 0.30 25.19 0.75
C VAL A 330 0.72 23.82 1.25
N TYR A 331 0.18 23.40 2.41
CA TYR A 331 0.45 22.10 3.00
C TYR A 331 -0.05 20.97 2.09
N LEU A 332 -1.32 21.01 1.67
CA LEU A 332 -1.90 20.03 0.76
C LEU A 332 -1.17 19.98 -0.58
N GLN A 333 -0.78 21.13 -1.13
CA GLN A 333 0.02 21.18 -2.36
C GLN A 333 1.33 20.40 -2.19
N SER A 334 2.05 20.57 -1.07
CA SER A 334 3.27 19.80 -0.81
C SER A 334 3.04 18.29 -0.77
N VAL A 335 1.89 17.86 -0.20
CA VAL A 335 1.49 16.44 -0.19
C VAL A 335 1.23 15.94 -1.60
N LEU A 336 0.53 16.70 -2.45
CA LEU A 336 0.26 16.32 -3.84
C LEU A 336 1.53 16.23 -4.70
N GLU A 337 2.52 17.09 -4.44
CA GLU A 337 3.81 17.01 -5.12
C GLU A 337 4.57 15.73 -4.75
N ASP A 338 4.57 15.35 -3.47
CA ASP A 338 5.11 14.07 -3.04
C ASP A 338 4.31 12.89 -3.61
N THR A 339 2.97 12.98 -3.65
CA THR A 339 2.10 11.98 -4.27
C THR A 339 2.46 11.70 -5.72
N ALA A 340 2.66 12.75 -6.53
CA ALA A 340 3.06 12.59 -7.92
C ALA A 340 4.42 11.88 -8.01
N ALA A 341 5.44 12.39 -7.30
CA ALA A 341 6.77 11.80 -7.34
C ALA A 341 6.75 10.33 -6.90
N VAL A 342 6.03 9.99 -5.83
CA VAL A 342 5.88 8.60 -5.36
C VAL A 342 5.13 7.73 -6.36
N THR A 343 4.09 8.26 -7.02
CA THR A 343 3.42 7.54 -8.12
C THR A 343 4.44 7.09 -9.17
N GLY A 344 5.35 7.98 -9.57
CA GLY A 344 6.41 7.62 -10.51
C GLY A 344 7.44 6.64 -9.94
N LEU A 345 7.84 6.80 -8.68
CA LEU A 345 8.78 5.89 -8.01
C LEU A 345 8.22 4.46 -7.96
N GLU A 346 6.95 4.32 -7.58
CA GLU A 346 6.25 3.03 -7.50
C GLU A 346 6.09 2.39 -8.89
N LEU A 347 5.74 3.18 -9.89
CA LEU A 347 5.72 2.74 -11.29
C LEU A 347 7.08 2.16 -11.72
N ILE A 348 8.17 2.89 -11.50
CA ILE A 348 9.51 2.43 -11.89
C ILE A 348 9.94 1.20 -11.07
N ARG A 349 9.72 1.19 -9.76
CA ARG A 349 10.22 0.10 -8.90
C ARG A 349 9.57 -1.24 -9.22
N ARG A 350 8.28 -1.27 -9.58
CA ARG A 350 7.60 -2.52 -9.95
C ARG A 350 7.95 -3.00 -11.37
N ILE A 351 8.34 -2.10 -12.27
CA ILE A 351 8.80 -2.49 -13.62
C ILE A 351 10.26 -2.95 -13.59
N VAL A 352 11.15 -2.17 -12.97
CA VAL A 352 12.60 -2.36 -13.03
C VAL A 352 13.13 -3.21 -11.87
N GLY A 353 12.61 -2.98 -10.67
CA GLY A 353 13.14 -3.55 -9.42
C GLY A 353 12.79 -5.02 -9.20
N LEU A 354 13.18 -5.53 -8.04
CA LEU A 354 13.03 -6.94 -7.65
C LEU A 354 11.55 -7.36 -7.51
N ALA A 355 10.75 -6.59 -6.76
CA ALA A 355 9.37 -6.94 -6.46
C ALA A 355 8.44 -6.52 -7.60
N LYS A 356 8.02 -7.48 -8.43
CA LYS A 356 7.11 -7.23 -9.56
C LYS A 356 5.65 -7.02 -9.14
N VAL A 357 4.83 -6.68 -10.14
CA VAL A 357 3.39 -6.51 -10.00
C VAL A 357 2.64 -7.40 -10.99
N LYS A 358 1.63 -8.13 -10.48
CA LYS A 358 0.91 -9.15 -11.28
C LYS A 358 0.21 -8.57 -12.49
N ASP A 359 -0.29 -7.34 -12.37
CA ASP A 359 -0.93 -6.56 -13.44
C ASP A 359 -0.03 -6.45 -14.69
N ILE A 360 1.29 -6.44 -14.54
CA ILE A 360 2.21 -6.38 -15.68
C ILE A 360 2.70 -7.78 -16.07
N THR A 361 3.07 -8.60 -15.07
CA THR A 361 3.68 -9.91 -15.34
C THR A 361 2.71 -10.93 -15.92
N CYS A 362 1.39 -10.73 -15.76
CA CYS A 362 0.37 -11.62 -16.35
C CYS A 362 0.06 -11.31 -17.83
N ILE A 363 0.59 -10.21 -18.39
CA ILE A 363 0.41 -9.88 -19.82
C ILE A 363 1.19 -10.89 -20.65
N GLY A 364 0.47 -11.82 -21.28
CA GLY A 364 1.08 -12.94 -22.01
C GLY A 364 1.73 -12.57 -23.34
N ASN A 365 1.28 -11.51 -24.01
CA ASN A 365 1.89 -11.03 -25.24
C ASN A 365 3.12 -10.16 -24.91
N GLU A 366 4.31 -10.61 -25.28
CA GLU A 366 5.58 -9.96 -24.90
C GLU A 366 5.70 -8.52 -25.43
N GLU A 367 5.24 -8.24 -26.65
CA GLU A 367 5.27 -6.88 -27.22
C GLU A 367 4.26 -5.95 -26.52
N ALA A 368 3.07 -6.47 -26.19
CA ALA A 368 2.09 -5.72 -25.41
C ALA A 368 2.60 -5.42 -24.00
N ARG A 369 3.29 -6.39 -23.36
CA ARG A 369 3.95 -6.18 -22.08
C ARG A 369 5.09 -5.17 -22.19
N ALA A 370 5.93 -5.26 -23.22
CA ALA A 370 7.02 -4.32 -23.43
C ALA A 370 6.48 -2.88 -23.58
N ARG A 371 5.40 -2.71 -24.34
CA ARG A 371 4.68 -1.44 -24.48
C ARG A 371 4.11 -0.97 -23.14
N ALA A 372 3.41 -1.83 -22.41
CA ALA A 372 2.84 -1.53 -21.10
C ALA A 372 3.91 -0.99 -20.12
N GLU A 373 5.03 -1.69 -20.01
CA GLU A 373 6.16 -1.27 -19.18
C GLU A 373 6.71 0.10 -19.63
N ARG A 374 6.87 0.37 -20.94
CA ARG A 374 7.34 1.68 -21.44
C ARG A 374 6.38 2.82 -21.16
N ILE A 375 5.07 2.57 -21.20
CA ILE A 375 4.05 3.56 -20.82
C ILE A 375 4.24 3.91 -19.34
N CYS A 376 4.29 2.91 -18.46
CA CYS A 376 4.51 3.13 -17.02
C CYS A 376 5.80 3.93 -16.75
N LEU A 377 6.90 3.57 -17.41
CA LEU A 377 8.19 4.23 -17.20
C LEU A 377 8.20 5.70 -17.68
N GLN A 378 7.56 6.02 -18.81
CA GLN A 378 7.48 7.41 -19.28
C GLN A 378 6.54 8.28 -18.44
N VAL A 379 5.40 7.72 -18.03
CA VAL A 379 4.49 8.36 -17.08
C VAL A 379 5.21 8.66 -15.78
N ALA A 380 5.95 7.68 -15.26
CA ALA A 380 6.73 7.84 -14.05
C ALA A 380 7.77 8.97 -14.12
N LYS A 381 8.51 9.04 -15.24
CA LYS A 381 9.48 10.13 -15.46
C LYS A 381 8.79 11.49 -15.43
N SER A 382 7.62 11.62 -16.05
CA SER A 382 6.86 12.86 -16.06
C SER A 382 6.46 13.27 -14.64
N PHE A 383 5.95 12.34 -13.84
CA PHE A 383 5.59 12.61 -12.45
C PHE A 383 6.77 12.98 -11.56
N ILE A 384 7.91 12.30 -11.68
CA ILE A 384 9.08 12.60 -10.84
C ILE A 384 9.71 13.94 -11.22
N LEU A 385 9.90 14.20 -12.53
CA LEU A 385 10.59 15.39 -13.02
C LEU A 385 9.74 16.66 -12.94
N ARG A 386 8.41 16.52 -12.94
CA ARG A 386 7.46 17.64 -12.96
C ARG A 386 6.42 17.56 -11.85
N ALA A 387 6.79 16.97 -10.72
CA ALA A 387 5.91 16.72 -9.57
C ALA A 387 5.06 17.95 -9.17
N ASN A 388 5.64 19.15 -9.22
CA ASN A 388 4.97 20.42 -8.88
C ASN A 388 3.82 20.85 -9.82
N GLN A 389 3.68 20.19 -10.98
CA GLN A 389 2.62 20.47 -11.96
C GLN A 389 1.34 19.68 -11.70
N TYR A 390 1.40 18.65 -10.84
CA TYR A 390 0.30 17.72 -10.62
C TYR A 390 -0.54 18.14 -9.41
N ARG A 391 -1.72 18.71 -9.68
CA ARG A 391 -2.60 19.29 -8.66
C ARG A 391 -4.03 18.76 -8.68
N THR A 392 -4.41 18.06 -9.73
CA THR A 392 -5.78 17.56 -9.96
C THR A 392 -5.74 16.13 -10.44
N GLY A 393 -6.77 15.36 -10.13
CA GLY A 393 -6.88 13.99 -10.62
C GLY A 393 -6.80 13.90 -12.15
N THR A 394 -7.41 14.87 -12.84
CA THR A 394 -7.35 14.99 -14.30
C THR A 394 -5.91 15.05 -14.82
N SER A 395 -5.02 15.83 -14.19
CA SER A 395 -3.63 15.96 -14.64
C SER A 395 -2.84 14.64 -14.60
N PHE A 396 -3.15 13.76 -13.63
CA PHE A 396 -2.57 12.42 -13.54
C PHE A 396 -3.05 11.53 -14.70
N VAL A 397 -4.36 11.53 -14.96
CA VAL A 397 -4.96 10.69 -16.00
C VAL A 397 -4.59 11.17 -17.41
N GLU A 398 -4.54 12.48 -17.64
CA GLU A 398 -4.11 13.04 -18.93
C GLU A 398 -2.67 12.63 -19.26
N THR A 399 -1.75 12.72 -18.28
CA THR A 399 -0.36 12.26 -18.47
C THR A 399 -0.31 10.78 -18.87
N LEU A 400 -1.07 9.92 -18.18
CA LEU A 400 -1.15 8.49 -18.53
C LEU A 400 -1.61 8.27 -19.98
N LYS A 401 -2.68 8.96 -20.38
CA LYS A 401 -3.27 8.83 -21.72
C LYS A 401 -2.34 9.37 -22.81
N GLU A 402 -1.71 10.52 -22.59
CA GLU A 402 -0.75 11.12 -23.51
C GLU A 402 0.45 10.19 -23.77
N GLN A 403 1.00 9.60 -22.72
CA GLN A 403 2.11 8.66 -22.85
C GLN A 403 1.66 7.34 -23.51
N SER A 404 0.45 6.86 -23.24
CA SER A 404 -0.10 5.69 -23.93
C SER A 404 -0.27 5.91 -25.45
N MET A 405 -0.69 7.12 -25.85
CA MET A 405 -0.83 7.50 -27.26
C MET A 405 0.51 7.57 -28.00
N HIS A 406 1.61 7.95 -27.34
CA HIS A 406 2.95 7.93 -27.95
C HIS A 406 3.42 6.52 -28.34
N TYR A 407 2.85 5.49 -27.73
CA TYR A 407 3.10 4.09 -28.05
C TYR A 407 1.88 3.41 -28.70
N ALA A 408 0.91 4.17 -29.20
CA ALA A 408 -0.17 3.61 -30.01
C ALA A 408 0.42 3.03 -31.31
N LYS A 409 -0.07 1.86 -31.71
CA LYS A 409 0.37 1.16 -32.93
C LYS A 409 -0.01 1.91 -34.19
#